data_AF-A0A7V6VL54-F1
#
_entry.id   AF-A0A7V6VL54-F1
#
_cell.length_a   1.000
_cell.length_b   1.000
_cell.length_c   1.000
_cell.angle_alpha   90.00
_cell.angle_beta   90.00
_cell.angle_gamma   90.00
#
_symmetry.space_group_name_H-M   'P 1'
#
loop_
_entity.id
_entity.type
_entity.pdbx_description
1 polymer ?
#
loop_
_entity_poly.entity_id
_entity_poly.type
_entity_poly.pdbx_seq_one_letter_code
_entity_poly.pdbx_strand_id
1 'polypeptide(L)'
;MRAFRRFTVRPVLPEALAPLNALAMNLRWSWDAGTRELFRSLDPEAWDEVRGDPVALLGRLSAERLEELAADPDVVERVRAVNGGLRTYLTEPRWYQHSYDDDAKPRAIAYFSAEFGITAVLPQYSGGLGILAGDHLKSASDLGVPIVGVGLLYGA
;
A
#
# COMPACT_ATOMS: atom_id res chain seq x y z
N MET A 1 -8.95 30.98 10.84
CA MET A 1 -9.33 30.55 9.47
C MET A 1 -9.31 29.03 9.40
N ARG A 2 -10.46 28.38 9.24
CA ARG A 2 -10.54 26.93 9.03
C ARG A 2 -10.56 26.70 7.52
N ALA A 3 -9.52 26.12 6.94
CA ALA A 3 -9.46 25.88 5.50
C ALA A 3 -10.57 24.87 5.13
N PHE A 4 -11.61 25.34 4.44
CA PHE A 4 -12.85 24.58 4.19
C PHE A 4 -12.83 23.69 2.93
N ARG A 5 -11.70 23.62 2.20
CA ARG A 5 -11.54 22.69 1.07
C ARG A 5 -10.11 22.19 0.98
N ARG A 6 -9.92 20.88 1.20
CA ARG A 6 -8.66 20.20 0.89
C ARG A 6 -8.75 19.72 -0.56
N PHE A 7 -8.07 20.41 -1.46
CA PHE A 7 -7.91 19.94 -2.83
C PHE A 7 -6.75 18.94 -2.85
N THR A 8 -7.06 17.67 -3.03
CA THR A 8 -6.03 16.65 -3.30
C THR A 8 -5.73 16.70 -4.79
N VAL A 9 -4.69 17.45 -5.16
CA VAL A 9 -4.17 17.44 -6.53
C VAL A 9 -3.50 16.08 -6.73
N ARG A 10 -4.05 15.27 -7.64
CA ARG A 10 -3.37 14.05 -8.08
C ARG A 10 -2.42 14.44 -9.19
N PRO A 11 -1.10 14.18 -9.05
CA PRO A 11 -0.18 14.39 -10.14
C PRO A 11 -0.61 13.53 -11.33
N VAL A 12 -0.56 14.09 -12.53
CA VAL A 12 -0.57 13.29 -13.74
C VAL A 12 0.82 12.67 -13.84
N LEU A 13 0.91 11.37 -13.55
CA LEU A 13 2.17 10.64 -13.67
C LEU A 13 2.49 10.43 -15.16
N PRO A 14 3.75 10.60 -15.58
CA PRO A 14 4.22 10.14 -16.88
C PRO A 14 3.90 8.66 -17.07
N GLU A 15 3.65 8.22 -18.30
CA GLU A 15 3.22 6.84 -18.61
C GLU A 15 4.19 5.79 -18.04
N ALA A 16 5.50 6.06 -18.12
CA ALA A 16 6.54 5.19 -17.58
C ALA A 16 6.44 4.98 -16.06
N LEU A 17 5.88 5.95 -15.34
CA LEU A 17 5.72 5.97 -13.88
C LEU A 17 4.28 5.70 -13.43
N ALA A 18 3.32 5.55 -14.34
CA ALA A 18 1.92 5.27 -14.02
C ALA A 18 1.70 4.12 -13.00
N PRO A 19 2.52 3.04 -12.96
CA PRO A 19 2.39 2.00 -11.95
C PRO A 19 2.56 2.46 -10.49
N LEU A 20 3.23 3.58 -10.23
CA LEU A 20 3.39 4.13 -8.88
C LEU A 20 2.04 4.41 -8.21
N ASN A 21 0.99 4.76 -8.98
CA ASN A 21 -0.33 4.97 -8.42
C ASN A 21 -0.93 3.68 -7.83
N ALA A 22 -0.76 2.54 -8.52
CA ALA A 22 -1.25 1.26 -8.01
C ALA A 22 -0.47 0.82 -6.76
N LEU A 23 0.84 1.03 -6.75
CA LEU A 23 1.70 0.75 -5.61
C LEU A 23 1.36 1.62 -4.39
N ALA A 24 1.10 2.91 -4.59
CA ALA A 24 0.76 3.85 -3.51
C ALA A 24 -0.62 3.53 -2.90
N MET A 25 -1.58 3.12 -3.72
CA MET A 25 -2.96 2.86 -3.30
C MET A 25 -3.17 1.47 -2.68
N ASN A 26 -2.18 0.57 -2.76
CA ASN A 26 -2.25 -0.75 -2.15
C ASN A 26 -1.47 -0.79 -0.84
N LEU A 27 -2.17 -0.97 0.30
CA LEU A 27 -1.56 -0.92 1.63
C LEU A 27 -0.42 -1.91 1.89
N ARG A 28 -0.19 -2.91 1.02
CA ARG A 28 0.97 -3.81 1.09
C ARG A 28 2.30 -3.07 1.21
N TRP A 29 2.42 -1.86 0.67
CA TRP A 29 3.61 -1.02 0.89
C TRP A 29 3.93 -0.83 2.39
N SER A 30 2.97 -0.98 3.31
CA SER A 30 3.22 -0.85 4.75
C SER A 30 3.85 -2.09 5.41
N TRP A 31 4.11 -3.17 4.67
CA TRP A 31 4.94 -4.28 5.15
C TRP A 31 5.87 -4.88 4.09
N ASP A 32 5.79 -4.43 2.84
CA ASP A 32 6.73 -4.80 1.79
C ASP A 32 7.93 -3.83 1.73
N ALA A 33 9.11 -4.34 2.08
CA ALA A 33 10.33 -3.54 2.13
C ALA A 33 10.73 -2.98 0.76
N GLY A 34 10.55 -3.75 -0.33
CA GLY A 34 10.91 -3.33 -1.68
C GLY A 34 10.08 -2.15 -2.17
N THR A 35 8.78 -2.16 -1.90
CA THR A 35 7.88 -1.05 -2.24
C THR A 35 8.20 0.20 -1.44
N ARG A 36 8.53 0.08 -0.15
CA ARG A 36 8.98 1.22 0.68
C ARG A 36 10.27 1.83 0.17
N GLU A 37 11.23 0.98 -0.16
CA GLU A 37 12.53 1.43 -0.65
C GLU A 37 12.41 2.12 -2.01
N LEU A 38 11.53 1.61 -2.89
CA LEU A 38 11.21 2.30 -4.14
C LEU A 38 10.73 3.73 -3.87
N PHE A 39 9.69 3.93 -3.05
CA PHE A 39 9.18 5.27 -2.78
C PHE A 39 10.19 6.18 -2.07
N ARG A 40 10.93 5.66 -1.09
CA ARG A 40 12.02 6.40 -0.43
C ARG A 40 13.07 6.86 -1.44
N SER A 41 13.42 6.02 -2.41
CA SER A 41 14.48 6.32 -3.38
C SER A 41 14.11 7.40 -4.40
N LEU A 42 12.82 7.71 -4.59
CA LEU A 42 12.39 8.75 -5.53
C LEU A 42 12.79 10.15 -5.03
N ASP A 43 12.61 10.37 -3.72
CA ASP A 43 12.98 11.58 -2.99
C ASP A 43 13.04 11.26 -1.49
N PRO A 44 14.24 10.99 -0.93
CA PRO A 44 14.38 10.60 0.48
C PRO A 44 13.93 11.68 1.46
N GLU A 45 14.18 12.96 1.14
CA GLU A 45 13.82 14.08 2.01
C GLU A 45 12.29 14.23 2.05
N ALA A 46 11.64 14.28 0.89
CA ALA A 46 10.19 14.36 0.82
C ALA A 46 9.51 13.14 1.45
N TRP A 47 10.10 11.93 1.33
CA TRP A 47 9.59 10.70 1.95
C TRP A 47 9.53 10.80 3.48
N ASP A 48 10.58 11.31 4.10
CA ASP A 48 10.62 11.51 5.55
C ASP A 48 9.65 12.61 5.99
N GLU A 49 9.54 13.71 5.23
CA GLU A 49 8.59 14.80 5.50
C GLU A 49 7.13 14.34 5.47
N VAL A 50 6.76 13.45 4.54
CA VAL A 50 5.41 12.87 4.46
C VAL A 50 5.22 11.67 5.37
N ARG A 51 6.23 11.34 6.20
CA ARG A 51 6.22 10.22 7.16
C ARG A 51 5.92 8.88 6.49
N GLY A 52 6.46 8.68 5.29
CA GLY A 52 6.32 7.44 4.53
C GLY A 52 4.94 7.19 3.92
N ASP A 53 4.14 8.24 3.70
CA ASP A 53 2.90 8.16 2.92
C ASP A 53 3.22 8.27 1.41
N PRO A 54 3.08 7.19 0.62
CA PRO A 54 3.38 7.23 -0.81
C PRO A 54 2.41 8.10 -1.61
N VAL A 55 1.15 8.23 -1.18
CA VAL A 55 0.18 9.09 -1.88
C VAL A 55 0.55 10.56 -1.67
N ALA A 56 0.93 10.93 -0.44
CA ALA A 56 1.40 12.27 -0.13
C ALA A 56 2.74 12.58 -0.81
N LEU A 57 3.67 11.61 -0.89
CA LEU A 57 4.94 11.77 -1.62
C LEU A 57 4.67 12.15 -3.06
N LEU A 58 3.87 11.35 -3.78
CA LEU A 58 3.57 11.61 -5.19
C LEU A 58 2.95 13.00 -5.37
N GLY A 59 2.05 13.41 -4.47
CA GLY A 59 1.46 14.76 -4.46
C GLY A 59 2.43 15.92 -4.20
N ARG A 60 3.64 15.65 -3.71
CA ARG A 60 4.70 16.65 -3.47
C ARG A 60 5.71 16.76 -4.60
N LEU A 61 5.94 15.68 -5.36
CA LEU A 61 6.89 15.70 -6.46
C LEU A 61 6.44 16.70 -7.54
N SER A 62 7.36 17.56 -7.99
CA SER A 62 7.07 18.49 -9.07
C SER A 62 6.96 17.76 -10.42
N ALA A 63 6.35 18.41 -11.41
CA ALA A 63 6.26 17.85 -12.75
C ALA A 63 7.65 17.61 -13.35
N GLU A 64 8.59 18.54 -13.15
CA GLU A 64 9.98 18.43 -13.59
C GLU A 64 10.67 17.21 -12.97
N ARG A 65 10.48 17.01 -11.65
CA ARG A 65 11.05 15.85 -10.97
C ARG A 65 10.46 14.52 -11.46
N LEU A 66 9.16 14.49 -11.76
CA LEU A 66 8.51 13.32 -12.33
C LEU A 66 9.02 13.01 -13.74
N GLU A 67 9.27 14.03 -14.57
CA GLU A 67 9.87 13.85 -15.90
C GLU A 67 11.32 13.36 -15.82
N GLU A 68 12.13 13.91 -14.90
CA GLU A 68 13.49 13.40 -14.63
C GLU A 68 13.49 11.91 -14.25
N LEU A 69 12.63 11.53 -13.31
CA LEU A 69 12.48 10.14 -12.87
C LEU A 69 11.95 9.23 -14.00
N ALA A 70 11.09 9.75 -14.88
CA ALA A 70 10.57 9.01 -16.01
C ALA A 70 11.61 8.82 -17.13
N ALA A 71 12.59 9.72 -17.23
CA ALA A 71 13.70 9.64 -18.17
C ALA A 71 14.82 8.70 -17.69
N ASP A 72 14.86 8.35 -16.40
CA ASP A 72 15.85 7.42 -15.83
C ASP A 72 15.43 5.95 -16.04
N PRO A 73 16.15 5.17 -16.87
CA PRO A 73 15.81 3.78 -17.14
C PRO A 73 15.84 2.88 -15.91
N ASP A 74 16.74 3.13 -14.96
CA ASP A 74 16.92 2.30 -13.77
C ASP A 74 15.73 2.49 -12.81
N VAL A 75 15.24 3.74 -12.69
CA VAL A 75 14.02 4.05 -11.93
C VAL A 75 12.81 3.36 -12.56
N VAL A 76 12.64 3.51 -13.88
CA VAL A 76 11.50 2.93 -14.60
C VAL A 76 11.51 1.40 -14.50
N GLU A 77 12.67 0.75 -14.64
CA GLU A 77 12.80 -0.70 -14.46
C GLU A 77 12.43 -1.11 -13.04
N ARG A 78 12.91 -0.39 -12.02
CA ARG A 78 12.59 -0.69 -10.61
C ARG A 78 11.08 -0.55 -10.34
N VAL A 79 10.44 0.49 -10.85
CA VAL A 79 8.98 0.68 -10.76
C VAL A 79 8.24 -0.49 -11.38
N ARG A 80 8.65 -0.92 -12.58
CA ARG A 80 8.05 -2.07 -13.27
C ARG A 80 8.26 -3.37 -12.49
N ALA A 81 9.46 -3.60 -11.97
CA ALA A 81 9.79 -4.80 -11.21
C ALA A 81 8.96 -4.91 -9.92
N VAL A 82 8.88 -3.83 -9.14
CA VAL A 82 8.08 -3.79 -7.90
C VAL A 82 6.59 -3.93 -8.20
N ASN A 83 6.08 -3.28 -9.24
CA ASN A 83 4.70 -3.45 -9.67
C ASN A 83 4.41 -4.87 -10.18
N GLY A 84 5.35 -5.49 -10.90
CA GLY A 84 5.28 -6.90 -11.28
C GLY A 84 5.20 -7.81 -10.06
N GLY A 85 6.04 -7.55 -9.05
CA GLY A 85 6.00 -8.22 -7.75
C GLY A 85 4.64 -8.09 -7.05
N LEU A 86 4.03 -6.89 -7.05
CA LEU A 86 2.67 -6.70 -6.52
C LEU A 86 1.63 -7.49 -7.33
N ARG A 87 1.72 -7.50 -8.66
CA ARG A 87 0.78 -8.26 -9.51
C ARG A 87 0.87 -9.74 -9.21
N THR A 88 2.07 -10.33 -9.26
CA THR A 88 2.31 -11.71 -8.84
C THR A 88 1.77 -11.95 -7.43
N TYR A 89 1.96 -10.98 -6.52
CA TYR A 89 1.49 -11.11 -5.16
C TYR A 89 -0.03 -11.29 -5.05
N LEU A 90 -0.77 -10.55 -5.87
CA LEU A 90 -2.23 -10.51 -5.85
C LEU A 90 -2.89 -11.63 -6.68
N THR A 91 -2.19 -12.19 -7.67
CA THR A 91 -2.79 -13.15 -8.62
C THR A 91 -2.34 -14.58 -8.44
N GLU A 92 -1.11 -14.81 -7.97
CA GLU A 92 -0.59 -16.17 -7.85
C GLU A 92 -1.14 -16.88 -6.60
N PRO A 93 -1.42 -18.19 -6.69
CA PRO A 93 -1.71 -19.01 -5.52
C PRO A 93 -0.60 -18.91 -4.46
N ARG A 94 -1.00 -18.88 -3.20
CA ARG A 94 -0.10 -18.85 -2.04
C ARG A 94 -0.26 -20.13 -1.23
N TRP A 95 0.39 -20.15 -0.07
CA TRP A 95 0.33 -21.28 0.85
C TRP A 95 -1.10 -21.77 1.11
N TYR A 96 -2.06 -20.89 1.35
CA TYR A 96 -3.45 -21.27 1.65
C TYR A 96 -4.11 -22.06 0.51
N GLN A 97 -3.84 -21.68 -0.73
CA GLN A 97 -4.36 -22.38 -1.91
C GLN A 97 -3.72 -23.77 -2.08
N HIS A 98 -2.48 -23.96 -1.61
CA HIS A 98 -1.74 -25.22 -1.77
C HIS A 98 -1.85 -26.20 -0.59
N SER A 99 -2.30 -25.77 0.59
CA SER A 99 -1.93 -26.44 1.84
C SER A 99 -2.66 -27.75 2.19
N TYR A 100 -3.80 -28.11 1.59
CA TYR A 100 -4.58 -29.35 1.80
C TYR A 100 -5.91 -29.34 1.00
N ASP A 101 -6.69 -30.44 1.06
CA ASP A 101 -7.94 -30.65 0.31
C ASP A 101 -8.88 -29.43 0.30
N ASP A 102 -9.33 -29.07 -0.90
CA ASP A 102 -9.99 -27.80 -1.22
C ASP A 102 -11.44 -27.75 -0.71
N ASP A 103 -12.14 -28.89 -0.68
CA ASP A 103 -13.59 -28.95 -0.43
C ASP A 103 -14.01 -28.49 0.98
N ALA A 104 -13.10 -28.51 1.96
CA ALA A 104 -13.39 -28.08 3.33
C ALA A 104 -12.95 -26.64 3.65
N LYS A 105 -12.29 -25.95 2.72
CA LYS A 105 -11.70 -24.63 2.98
C LYS A 105 -12.75 -23.51 2.91
N PRO A 106 -12.78 -22.60 3.90
CA PRO A 106 -13.62 -21.42 3.79
C PRO A 106 -13.16 -20.53 2.62
N ARG A 107 -14.05 -20.27 1.68
CA ARG A 107 -13.79 -19.34 0.56
C ARG A 107 -13.61 -17.89 0.99
N ALA A 108 -14.12 -17.53 2.17
CA ALA A 108 -13.96 -16.22 2.78
C ALA A 108 -14.13 -16.32 4.31
N ILE A 109 -13.38 -15.50 5.05
CA ILE A 109 -13.45 -15.39 6.51
C ILE A 109 -13.68 -13.92 6.86
N ALA A 110 -14.82 -13.60 7.45
CA ALA A 110 -15.09 -12.24 7.94
C ALA A 110 -14.43 -12.04 9.31
N TYR A 111 -13.50 -11.09 9.41
CA TYR A 111 -12.84 -10.74 10.65
C TYR A 111 -13.33 -9.38 11.13
N PHE A 112 -14.19 -9.40 12.15
CA PHE A 112 -14.73 -8.20 12.75
C PHE A 112 -13.82 -7.69 13.86
N SER A 113 -13.44 -6.41 13.78
CA SER A 113 -12.71 -5.72 14.83
C SER A 113 -13.14 -4.25 14.85
N ALA A 114 -13.15 -3.64 16.02
CA ALA A 114 -13.37 -2.20 16.13
C ALA A 114 -12.23 -1.42 15.47
N GLU A 115 -11.01 -1.96 15.52
CA GLU A 115 -9.79 -1.28 15.10
C GLU A 115 -8.90 -2.17 14.24
N PHE A 116 -8.17 -1.54 13.30
CA PHE A 116 -7.14 -2.18 12.48
C PHE A 116 -5.92 -1.26 12.30
N GLY A 117 -4.77 -1.70 12.80
CA GLY A 117 -3.49 -0.99 12.74
C GLY A 117 -2.62 -1.45 11.58
N ILE A 118 -3.05 -1.15 10.34
CA ILE A 118 -2.31 -1.57 9.13
C ILE A 118 -1.11 -0.65 8.85
N THR A 119 -1.31 0.65 8.96
CA THR A 119 -0.28 1.67 8.72
C THR A 119 -0.61 2.94 9.49
N ALA A 120 0.41 3.69 9.90
CA ALA A 120 0.23 4.96 10.59
C ALA A 120 -0.44 6.04 9.72
N VAL A 121 -0.38 5.88 8.39
CA VAL A 121 -1.04 6.78 7.41
C VAL A 121 -2.57 6.64 7.44
N LEU A 122 -3.08 5.49 7.91
CA LEU A 122 -4.51 5.23 8.07
C LEU A 122 -4.80 4.99 9.57
N PRO A 123 -5.03 6.06 10.36
CA PRO A 123 -5.21 5.96 11.80
C PRO A 123 -6.59 5.38 12.15
N GLN A 124 -6.71 4.05 12.11
CA GLN A 124 -7.90 3.28 12.47
C GLN A 124 -7.68 2.44 13.75
N TYR A 125 -6.78 2.86 14.62
CA TYR A 125 -6.47 2.19 15.88
C TYR A 125 -6.01 3.18 16.95
N SER A 126 -6.17 2.79 18.22
CA SER A 126 -5.75 3.55 19.41
C SER A 126 -4.85 2.76 20.36
N GLY A 127 -4.76 1.42 20.20
CA GLY A 127 -3.97 0.58 21.08
C GLY A 127 -3.58 -0.78 20.50
N GLY A 128 -3.15 -1.69 21.38
CA GLY A 128 -2.59 -3.00 21.01
C GLY A 128 -3.56 -3.93 20.26
N LEU A 129 -4.87 -3.78 20.49
CA LEU A 129 -5.89 -4.56 19.78
C LEU A 129 -5.85 -4.29 18.28
N GLY A 130 -5.84 -3.02 17.88
CA GLY A 130 -5.78 -2.66 16.47
C GLY A 130 -4.49 -3.11 15.80
N ILE A 131 -3.34 -2.98 16.48
CA ILE A 131 -2.06 -3.48 15.97
C ILE A 131 -2.12 -4.98 15.68
N LEU A 132 -2.59 -5.79 16.64
CA LEU A 132 -2.71 -7.24 16.46
C LEU A 132 -3.66 -7.59 15.31
N ALA A 133 -4.83 -6.94 15.24
CA ALA A 133 -5.78 -7.15 14.16
C ALA A 133 -5.18 -6.78 12.78
N GLY A 134 -4.36 -5.72 12.74
CA GLY A 134 -3.62 -5.32 11.56
C GLY A 134 -2.58 -6.37 11.14
N ASP A 135 -1.79 -6.87 12.07
CA ASP A 135 -0.77 -7.88 11.80
C ASP A 135 -1.36 -9.23 11.39
N HIS A 136 -2.54 -9.58 11.91
CA HIS A 136 -3.34 -10.70 11.41
C HIS A 136 -3.70 -10.52 9.93
N LEU A 137 -4.19 -9.34 9.52
CA LEU A 137 -4.52 -9.08 8.12
C LEU A 137 -3.29 -9.12 7.20
N LYS A 138 -2.14 -8.58 7.64
CA LYS A 138 -0.88 -8.64 6.87
C LYS A 138 -0.44 -10.10 6.68
N SER A 139 -0.41 -10.88 7.76
CA SER A 139 -0.02 -12.29 7.73
C SER A 139 -0.98 -13.12 6.87
N ALA A 140 -2.29 -12.87 6.99
CA ALA A 140 -3.30 -13.52 6.18
C ALA A 140 -3.12 -13.22 4.69
N SER A 141 -2.83 -11.95 4.35
CA SER A 141 -2.51 -11.53 2.98
C SER A 141 -1.28 -12.26 2.44
N ASP A 142 -0.20 -12.35 3.24
CA ASP A 142 1.04 -13.02 2.81
C ASP A 142 0.86 -14.53 2.61
N LEU A 143 0.00 -15.16 3.40
CA LEU A 143 -0.35 -16.58 3.29
C LEU A 143 -1.45 -16.87 2.25
N GLY A 144 -2.13 -15.83 1.74
CA GLY A 144 -3.27 -15.95 0.82
C GLY A 144 -4.56 -16.46 1.47
N VAL A 145 -4.69 -16.32 2.78
CA VAL A 145 -5.92 -16.67 3.50
C VAL A 145 -7.00 -15.64 3.13
N PRO A 146 -8.22 -16.04 2.74
CA PRO A 146 -9.24 -15.12 2.23
C PRO A 146 -9.96 -14.37 3.37
N ILE A 147 -9.21 -13.62 4.18
CA ILE A 147 -9.76 -12.82 5.27
C ILE A 147 -10.25 -11.46 4.75
N VAL A 148 -11.46 -11.09 5.15
CA VAL A 148 -12.05 -9.76 4.93
C VAL A 148 -12.19 -9.06 6.28
N GLY A 149 -11.40 -8.02 6.51
CA GLY A 149 -11.51 -7.17 7.68
C GLY A 149 -12.75 -6.28 7.61
N VAL A 150 -13.58 -6.31 8.66
CA VAL A 150 -14.76 -5.45 8.79
C VAL A 150 -14.64 -4.64 10.08
N GLY A 151 -14.61 -3.31 9.93
CA GLY A 151 -14.45 -2.38 11.04
C GLY A 151 -15.07 -1.03 10.74
N LEU A 152 -14.69 -0.02 11.53
CA LEU A 152 -15.24 1.32 11.46
C LEU A 152 -14.23 2.29 10.82
N LEU A 153 -14.72 3.16 9.94
CA LEU A 153 -13.95 4.28 9.43
C LEU A 153 -14.21 5.51 10.32
N TYR A 154 -13.40 5.65 11.37
CA TYR A 154 -13.52 6.75 12.32
C TYR A 154 -13.20 8.10 11.67
N GLY A 155 -14.04 9.11 11.92
CA GLY A 155 -13.79 10.50 11.50
C GLY A 155 -13.95 10.78 9.99
N ALA A 156 -14.57 9.88 9.23
CA ALA A 156 -15.05 10.15 7.89
C ALA A 156 -16.28 11.08 7.87
#